data_AF-A0A368DSQ3-F1
#
_entry.id   AF-A0A368DSQ3-F1
#
_cell.length_a   1.000
_cell.length_b   1.000
_cell.length_c   1.000
_cell.angle_alpha   90.00
_cell.angle_beta   90.00
_cell.angle_gamma   90.00
#
_symmetry.space_group_name_H-M   'P 1'
#
loop_
_entity.id
_entity.type
_entity.pdbx_description
1 polymer ?
#
loop_
_entity_poly.entity_id
_entity_poly.type
_entity_poly.pdbx_seq_one_letter_code
_entity_poly.pdbx_strand_id
1 'polypeptide(L)'
;MDLLTGIFVTPFAEMIDMPDLFFQALWDGFVSGTLYGLIALGFVLIFKASGVFNFAQPILVVLAALALISFYKMGIPAWISVICVLIMFYGLAWLIERLILRKLVNTDGNILFMSTVALSFIIIGAAQWIFGGRPSSMIHKELGFPTGSLEWPMFGGGVYFEMLDISAAIVAVLLIVALGLFFSRTKIGRGLRAVADDPQAALSVGISLNQIWVIVWFV
;
A
#
# COMPACT_ATOMS: atom_id res chain seq x y z
N MET A 1 31.48 6.15 -28.58
CA MET A 1 30.30 6.25 -29.46
C MET A 1 29.29 5.17 -29.08
N ASP A 2 29.70 3.91 -28.98
CA ASP A 2 28.81 2.75 -28.72
C ASP A 2 28.02 2.81 -27.41
N LEU A 3 28.58 3.43 -26.36
CA LEU A 3 27.93 3.57 -25.06
C LEU A 3 26.76 4.58 -25.10
N LEU A 4 26.90 5.65 -25.90
CA LEU A 4 25.83 6.64 -26.06
C LEU A 4 24.73 6.12 -26.97
N THR A 5 25.08 5.40 -28.04
CA THR A 5 24.09 4.75 -28.91
C THR A 5 23.37 3.61 -28.19
N GLY A 6 24.07 2.86 -27.33
CA GLY A 6 23.49 1.80 -26.50
C GLY A 6 22.48 2.29 -25.45
N ILE A 7 22.58 3.56 -25.02
CA ILE A 7 21.64 4.14 -24.05
C ILE A 7 20.48 4.84 -24.77
N PHE A 8 20.76 5.56 -25.87
CA PHE A 8 19.79 6.48 -26.47
C PHE A 8 19.17 6.02 -27.79
N VAL A 9 19.74 5.02 -28.48
CA VAL A 9 19.30 4.63 -29.83
C VAL A 9 18.87 3.17 -29.87
N THR A 10 19.66 2.25 -29.30
CA THR A 10 19.34 0.83 -29.33
C THR A 10 18.00 0.47 -28.67
N PRO A 11 17.57 1.07 -27.54
CA PRO A 11 16.28 0.70 -26.94
C PRO A 11 15.10 1.05 -27.86
N PHE A 12 15.18 2.18 -28.57
CA PHE A 12 14.12 2.61 -29.49
C PHE A 12 14.13 1.82 -30.80
N ALA A 13 15.30 1.37 -31.27
CA ALA A 13 15.41 0.43 -32.38
C ALA A 13 14.80 -0.93 -32.01
N GLU A 14 15.16 -1.45 -30.82
CA GLU A 14 14.61 -2.71 -30.28
C GLU A 14 13.09 -2.65 -30.07
N MET A 15 12.52 -1.49 -29.70
CA MET A 15 11.06 -1.33 -29.63
C MET A 15 10.36 -1.49 -30.98
N ILE A 16 11.01 -1.11 -32.09
CA ILE A 16 10.47 -1.26 -33.44
C ILE A 16 10.66 -2.69 -33.93
N ASP A 17 11.83 -3.29 -33.65
CA ASP A 17 12.18 -4.64 -34.08
C ASP A 17 11.45 -5.73 -33.28
N MET A 18 11.16 -5.48 -32.00
CA MET A 18 10.49 -6.39 -31.06
C MET A 18 9.27 -5.72 -30.41
N PRO A 19 8.18 -5.51 -31.16
CA PRO A 19 6.99 -4.83 -30.66
C PRO A 19 6.32 -5.59 -29.49
N ASP A 20 6.47 -6.92 -29.43
CA ASP A 20 6.01 -7.77 -28.33
C ASP A 20 6.64 -7.38 -26.98
N LEU A 21 7.95 -7.11 -26.95
CA LEU A 21 8.65 -6.68 -25.74
C LEU A 21 8.22 -5.27 -25.30
N PHE A 22 7.94 -4.38 -26.25
CA PHE A 22 7.36 -3.06 -25.95
C PHE A 22 5.98 -3.19 -25.29
N PHE A 23 5.10 -4.04 -25.81
CA PHE A 23 3.79 -4.30 -25.20
C PHE A 23 3.89 -4.96 -23.82
N GLN A 24 4.85 -5.88 -23.64
CA GLN A 24 5.14 -6.46 -22.32
C GLN A 24 5.55 -5.39 -21.32
N ALA A 25 6.49 -4.52 -21.69
CA ALA A 25 6.97 -3.44 -20.82
C ALA A 25 5.86 -2.44 -20.47
N LEU A 26 4.97 -2.14 -21.42
CA LEU A 26 3.78 -1.32 -21.16
C LEU A 26 2.83 -1.99 -20.16
N TRP A 27 2.61 -3.30 -20.29
CA TRP A 27 1.77 -4.08 -19.37
C TRP A 27 2.38 -4.12 -17.96
N ASP A 28 3.63 -4.53 -17.82
CA ASP A 28 4.34 -4.62 -16.54
C ASP A 28 4.43 -3.24 -15.86
N GLY A 29 4.65 -2.19 -16.65
CA GLY A 29 4.63 -0.80 -16.20
C GLY A 29 3.25 -0.36 -15.73
N PHE A 30 2.18 -0.76 -16.41
CA PHE A 30 0.80 -0.46 -16.01
C PHE A 30 0.43 -1.15 -14.69
N VAL A 31 0.74 -2.43 -14.54
CA VAL A 31 0.50 -3.20 -13.31
C VAL A 31 1.27 -2.57 -12.14
N SER A 32 2.58 -2.38 -12.32
CA SER A 32 3.44 -1.79 -11.29
C SER A 32 2.99 -0.37 -10.90
N GLY A 33 2.67 0.46 -11.90
CA GLY A 33 2.15 1.81 -11.70
C GLY A 33 0.83 1.83 -10.93
N THR A 34 -0.06 0.87 -11.17
CA THR A 34 -1.33 0.73 -10.45
C THR A 34 -1.09 0.36 -8.98
N LEU A 35 -0.20 -0.60 -8.71
CA LEU A 35 0.14 -1.02 -7.35
C LEU A 35 0.85 0.09 -6.57
N TYR A 36 1.82 0.77 -7.19
CA TYR A 36 2.47 1.93 -6.59
C TYR A 36 1.51 3.10 -6.41
N GLY A 37 0.57 3.29 -7.33
CA GLY A 37 -0.50 4.27 -7.22
C GLY A 37 -1.38 4.03 -5.99
N LEU A 38 -1.75 2.78 -5.71
CA LEU A 38 -2.51 2.43 -4.50
C LEU A 38 -1.71 2.73 -3.23
N ILE A 39 -0.43 2.35 -3.19
CA ILE A 39 0.45 2.60 -2.04
C ILE A 39 0.62 4.11 -1.83
N ALA A 40 0.88 4.86 -2.90
CA ALA A 40 1.01 6.31 -2.90
C ALA A 40 -0.28 6.99 -2.43
N LEU A 41 -1.44 6.48 -2.83
CA LEU A 41 -2.74 6.97 -2.36
C LEU A 41 -2.86 6.82 -0.84
N GLY A 42 -2.52 5.66 -0.27
CA GLY A 42 -2.48 5.49 1.19
C GLY A 42 -1.56 6.51 1.89
N PHE A 43 -0.35 6.70 1.35
CA PHE A 43 0.59 7.70 1.85
C PHE A 43 0.06 9.13 1.81
N VAL A 44 -0.53 9.54 0.68
CA VAL A 44 -1.08 10.88 0.50
C VAL A 44 -2.27 11.11 1.43
N LEU A 45 -3.10 10.10 1.63
CA LEU A 45 -4.25 10.18 2.55
C LEU A 45 -3.79 10.41 3.99
N ILE A 46 -2.78 9.66 4.44
CA ILE A 46 -2.22 9.84 5.78
C ILE A 46 -1.60 11.22 5.90
N PHE A 47 -0.77 11.62 4.95
CA PHE A 47 -0.11 12.92 4.95
C PHE A 47 -1.10 14.08 5.00
N LYS A 48 -2.13 14.05 4.14
CA LYS A 48 -3.15 15.12 4.13
C LYS A 48 -3.86 15.25 5.46
N ALA A 49 -4.09 14.14 6.16
CA ALA A 49 -4.87 14.15 7.37
C ALA A 49 -4.06 14.46 8.64
N SER A 50 -2.80 14.00 8.70
CA SER A 50 -1.92 14.17 9.84
C SER A 50 -1.01 15.40 9.71
N GLY A 51 -0.86 15.94 8.50
CA GLY A 51 0.13 16.97 8.16
C GLY A 51 1.57 16.46 8.16
N VAL A 52 1.80 15.15 8.32
CA VAL A 52 3.13 14.55 8.51
C VAL A 52 3.27 13.25 7.76
N PHE A 53 4.44 13.03 7.15
CA PHE A 53 4.77 11.79 6.47
C PHE A 53 4.91 10.63 7.46
N ASN A 54 4.12 9.57 7.28
CA ASN A 54 4.25 8.36 8.07
C ASN A 54 5.22 7.38 7.40
N PHE A 55 6.45 7.31 7.92
CA PHE A 55 7.47 6.40 7.40
C PHE A 55 7.22 4.93 7.75
N ALA A 56 6.32 4.63 8.69
CA ALA A 56 5.97 3.26 9.05
C ALA A 56 5.08 2.58 8.01
N GLN A 57 4.46 3.31 7.09
CA GLN A 57 3.46 2.77 6.16
C GLN A 57 3.96 1.58 5.32
N PRO A 58 5.14 1.62 4.66
CA PRO A 58 5.62 0.48 3.86
C PRO A 58 5.89 -0.75 4.74
N ILE A 59 6.42 -0.53 5.94
CA ILE A 59 6.72 -1.60 6.89
C ILE A 59 5.42 -2.24 7.37
N LEU A 60 4.37 -1.45 7.61
CA LEU A 60 3.05 -1.94 7.97
C LEU A 60 2.44 -2.82 6.87
N VAL A 61 2.62 -2.48 5.59
CA VAL A 61 2.18 -3.34 4.47
C VAL A 61 2.91 -4.69 4.48
N VAL A 62 4.22 -4.68 4.71
CA VAL A 62 5.01 -5.92 4.84
C VAL A 62 4.55 -6.75 6.05
N LEU A 63 4.30 -6.09 7.18
CA LEU A 63 3.78 -6.73 8.39
C LEU A 63 2.43 -7.39 8.13
N ALA A 64 1.56 -6.77 7.32
CA ALA A 64 0.26 -7.34 6.96
C ALA A 64 0.42 -8.64 6.18
N ALA A 65 1.33 -8.66 5.19
CA ALA A 65 1.62 -9.87 4.42
C ALA A 65 2.21 -10.98 5.30
N LEU A 66 3.16 -10.66 6.19
CA LEU A 66 3.75 -11.64 7.12
C LEU A 66 2.74 -12.19 8.12
N ALA A 67 1.88 -11.33 8.67
CA ALA A 67 0.83 -11.74 9.59
C ALA A 67 -0.19 -12.67 8.92
N LEU A 68 -0.58 -12.36 7.67
CA LEU A 68 -1.47 -13.22 6.89
C LEU A 68 -0.89 -14.62 6.71
N ILE A 69 0.38 -14.70 6.31
CA ILE A 69 1.08 -15.98 6.12
C ILE A 69 1.20 -16.72 7.45
N SER A 70 1.48 -16.01 8.54
CA SER A 70 1.61 -16.60 9.87
C SER A 70 0.30 -17.22 10.35
N PHE A 71 -0.83 -16.52 10.23
CA PHE A 71 -2.13 -17.06 10.60
C PHE A 71 -2.50 -18.30 9.78
N TYR A 72 -2.19 -18.30 8.48
CA TYR A 72 -2.41 -19.48 7.66
C TYR A 72 -1.51 -20.66 8.07
N LYS A 73 -0.23 -20.41 8.39
CA LYS A 73 0.69 -21.44 8.92
C LYS A 73 0.22 -22.03 10.26
N MET A 74 -0.60 -21.30 11.03
CA MET A 74 -1.24 -21.78 12.25
C MET A 74 -2.46 -22.68 11.97
N GLY A 75 -2.81 -22.95 10.70
CA GLY A 75 -3.94 -23.79 10.31
C GLY A 75 -5.26 -23.03 10.15
N ILE A 76 -5.25 -21.70 10.19
CA ILE A 76 -6.45 -20.89 9.96
C ILE A 76 -6.73 -20.84 8.45
N PRO A 77 -8.00 -21.04 8.00
CA PRO A 77 -8.37 -20.91 6.59
C PRO A 77 -8.03 -19.52 6.03
N ALA A 78 -7.56 -19.45 4.78
CA ALA A 78 -7.01 -18.23 4.17
C ALA A 78 -7.93 -17.00 4.29
N TRP A 79 -9.24 -17.15 4.01
CA TRP A 79 -10.21 -16.07 4.15
C TRP A 79 -10.40 -15.59 5.60
N ILE A 80 -10.33 -16.51 6.56
CA ILE A 80 -10.41 -16.18 7.99
C ILE A 80 -9.11 -15.48 8.42
N SER A 81 -7.96 -15.89 7.88
CA SER A 81 -6.68 -15.21 8.12
C SER A 81 -6.74 -13.73 7.70
N VAL A 82 -7.39 -13.39 6.58
CA VAL A 82 -7.58 -11.99 6.16
C VAL A 82 -8.34 -11.20 7.24
N ILE A 83 -9.44 -11.75 7.76
CA ILE A 83 -10.23 -11.11 8.82
C ILE A 83 -9.39 -10.96 10.09
N CYS A 84 -8.63 -11.99 10.48
CA CYS A 84 -7.72 -11.94 11.62
C CYS A 84 -6.66 -10.83 11.47
N VAL A 85 -6.10 -10.66 10.27
CA VAL A 85 -5.16 -9.55 9.97
C VAL A 85 -5.85 -8.21 10.13
N LEU A 86 -7.05 -8.01 9.60
CA LEU A 86 -7.79 -6.75 9.73
C LEU A 86 -8.05 -6.38 11.20
N ILE A 87 -8.45 -7.36 12.02
CA ILE A 87 -8.67 -7.18 13.47
C ILE A 87 -7.33 -6.85 14.16
N MET A 88 -6.27 -7.58 13.84
CA MET A 88 -4.93 -7.33 14.39
C MET A 88 -4.45 -5.92 14.07
N PHE A 89 -4.64 -5.46 12.83
CA PHE A 89 -4.24 -4.12 12.38
C PHE A 89 -5.09 -3.02 13.00
N TYR A 90 -6.39 -3.24 13.19
CA TYR A 90 -7.23 -2.33 13.96
C TYR A 90 -6.69 -2.17 15.40
N GLY A 91 -6.34 -3.29 16.06
CA GLY A 91 -5.73 -3.27 17.38
C GLY A 91 -4.36 -2.57 17.39
N LEU A 92 -3.52 -2.81 16.39
CA LEU A 92 -2.21 -2.19 16.24
C LEU A 92 -2.31 -0.68 16.03
N ALA A 93 -3.20 -0.24 15.13
CA ALA A 93 -3.46 1.17 14.87
C ALA A 93 -3.96 1.89 16.14
N TRP A 94 -4.89 1.27 16.87
CA TRP A 94 -5.37 1.79 18.16
C TRP A 94 -4.25 1.87 19.21
N LEU A 95 -3.36 0.86 19.26
CA LEU A 95 -2.24 0.84 20.19
C LEU A 95 -1.22 1.95 19.88
N ILE A 96 -0.87 2.12 18.60
CA ILE A 96 0.03 3.17 18.12
C ILE A 96 -0.55 4.55 18.42
N GLU A 97 -1.85 4.74 18.13
CA GLU A 97 -2.56 5.99 18.42
C GLU A 97 -2.50 6.32 19.92
N ARG A 98 -2.88 5.37 20.77
CA ARG A 98 -2.96 5.62 22.22
C ARG A 98 -1.61 5.80 22.89
N LEU A 99 -0.59 5.02 22.50
CA LEU A 99 0.71 5.02 23.16
C LEU A 99 1.66 6.11 22.64
N ILE A 100 1.60 6.40 21.35
CA ILE A 100 2.55 7.29 20.67
C ILE A 100 1.84 8.56 20.23
N LEU A 101 0.89 8.45 19.30
CA LEU A 101 0.36 9.62 18.59
C LEU A 101 -0.37 10.58 19.52
N ARG A 102 -1.23 10.06 20.40
CA ARG A 102 -2.03 10.86 21.33
C ARG A 102 -1.16 11.70 22.27
N LYS A 103 0.04 11.24 22.60
CA LYS A 103 0.99 11.98 23.45
C LYS A 103 1.76 13.04 22.67
N LEU A 104 1.83 12.91 21.35
CA LEU A 104 2.52 13.81 20.45
C LEU A 104 1.56 14.82 19.77
N VAL A 105 0.27 14.78 20.10
CA VAL A 105 -0.71 15.79 19.68
C VAL A 105 -0.28 17.15 20.24
N ASN A 106 -0.16 18.15 19.36
CA ASN A 106 0.35 19.50 19.63
C ASN A 106 1.88 19.66 19.74
N THR A 107 2.65 18.67 19.27
CA THR A 107 4.11 18.83 19.10
C THR A 107 4.45 19.23 17.66
N ASP A 108 5.66 19.76 17.45
CA ASP A 108 6.15 20.08 16.10
C ASP A 108 6.08 18.87 15.15
N GLY A 109 5.69 19.11 13.90
CA GLY A 109 5.55 18.06 12.88
C GLY A 109 6.82 17.23 12.67
N ASN A 110 8.00 17.83 12.89
CA ASN A 110 9.29 17.13 12.82
C ASN A 110 9.43 16.03 13.89
N ILE A 111 8.88 16.25 15.09
CA ILE A 111 8.91 15.26 16.17
C ILE A 111 7.97 14.10 15.83
N LEU A 112 6.78 14.40 15.31
CA LEU A 112 5.86 13.38 14.85
C LEU A 112 6.48 12.56 13.70
N PHE A 113 7.15 13.21 12.75
CA PHE A 113 7.91 12.55 11.68
C PHE A 113 8.96 11.58 12.23
N MET A 114 9.85 12.05 13.11
CA MET A 114 10.91 11.21 13.70
C MET A 114 10.32 10.05 14.50
N SER A 115 9.16 10.25 15.15
CA SER A 115 8.45 9.17 15.84
C SER A 115 8.01 8.05 14.90
N THR A 116 7.57 8.36 13.68
CA THR A 116 7.17 7.35 12.69
C THR A 116 8.37 6.56 12.16
N VAL A 117 9.53 7.20 12.03
CA VAL A 117 10.79 6.55 11.67
C VAL A 117 11.21 5.59 12.80
N ALA A 118 11.18 6.04 14.06
CA ALA A 118 11.48 5.18 15.21
C ALA A 118 10.50 3.99 15.30
N LEU A 119 9.21 4.24 15.10
CA LEU A 119 8.18 3.21 15.05
C LEU A 119 8.44 2.18 13.94
N SER A 120 8.90 2.63 12.77
CA SER A 120 9.28 1.74 11.66
C SER A 120 10.34 0.73 12.10
N PHE A 121 11.41 1.19 12.76
CA PHE A 121 12.47 0.30 13.25
C PHE A 121 11.99 -0.65 14.33
N ILE A 122 11.11 -0.20 15.24
CA ILE A 122 10.49 -1.07 16.25
C ILE A 122 9.67 -2.16 15.58
N ILE A 123 8.85 -1.83 14.58
CA ILE A 123 8.04 -2.79 13.85
C ILE A 123 8.92 -3.76 13.05
N ILE A 124 9.98 -3.28 12.40
CA ILE A 124 10.94 -4.15 11.69
C ILE A 124 11.55 -5.16 12.66
N GLY A 125 12.06 -4.70 13.81
CA GLY A 125 12.65 -5.57 14.82
C GLY A 125 11.66 -6.59 15.39
N ALA A 126 10.45 -6.13 15.73
CA ALA A 126 9.37 -7.01 16.20
C ALA A 126 8.96 -8.03 15.13
N ALA A 127 8.84 -7.62 13.87
CA ALA A 127 8.49 -8.51 12.76
C ALA A 127 9.56 -9.57 12.54
N GLN A 128 10.85 -9.19 12.56
CA GLN A 128 11.95 -10.15 12.43
C GLN A 128 12.00 -11.14 13.60
N TRP A 129 11.67 -10.70 14.82
CA TRP A 129 11.65 -11.56 15.99
C TRP A 129 10.47 -12.55 15.97
N ILE A 130 9.27 -12.11 15.57
CA ILE A 130 8.05 -12.92 15.56
C ILE A 130 7.98 -13.84 14.33
N PHE A 131 8.21 -13.30 13.14
CA PHE A 131 8.03 -14.01 11.86
C PHE A 131 9.34 -14.62 11.33
N GLY A 132 10.48 -14.23 11.89
CA GLY A 132 11.81 -14.59 11.39
C GLY A 132 12.25 -13.71 10.21
N GLY A 133 13.52 -13.85 9.83
CA GLY A 133 14.12 -13.14 8.68
C GLY A 133 14.10 -13.94 7.37
N ARG A 134 13.30 -15.02 7.27
CA ARG A 134 13.31 -15.90 6.09
C ARG A 134 12.27 -15.45 5.06
N PRO A 135 12.61 -15.43 3.75
CA PRO A 135 11.62 -15.20 2.70
C PRO A 135 10.47 -16.20 2.84
N SER A 136 9.23 -15.72 2.78
CA SER A 136 8.03 -16.55 2.77
C SER A 136 7.27 -16.34 1.47
N SER A 137 6.82 -17.42 0.85
CA SER A 137 5.95 -17.35 -0.32
C SER A 137 4.55 -16.92 0.08
N MET A 138 3.93 -16.07 -0.74
CA MET A 138 2.56 -15.62 -0.55
C MET A 138 1.58 -16.74 -0.93
N ILE A 139 0.47 -16.85 -0.20
CA ILE A 139 -0.49 -17.95 -0.32
C ILE A 139 -1.59 -17.61 -1.34
N HIS A 140 -1.20 -17.20 -2.54
CA HIS A 140 -2.14 -16.70 -3.55
C HIS A 140 -3.16 -17.75 -3.99
N LYS A 141 -2.76 -19.03 -4.11
CA LYS A 141 -3.63 -20.13 -4.55
C LYS A 141 -4.79 -20.40 -3.58
N GLU A 142 -4.52 -20.36 -2.28
CA GLU A 142 -5.51 -20.67 -1.24
C GLU A 142 -6.49 -19.51 -0.99
N LEU A 143 -6.12 -18.29 -1.38
CA LEU A 143 -7.04 -17.15 -1.44
C LEU A 143 -7.97 -17.20 -2.67
N GLY A 144 -7.81 -18.20 -3.56
CA GLY A 144 -8.63 -18.35 -4.76
C GLY A 144 -8.23 -17.42 -5.90
N PHE A 145 -7.03 -16.83 -5.85
CA PHE A 145 -6.52 -16.06 -6.99
C PHE A 145 -6.12 -17.00 -8.13
N PRO A 146 -6.51 -16.66 -9.38
CA PRO A 146 -6.15 -17.47 -10.53
C PRO A 146 -4.62 -17.46 -10.73
N THR A 147 -4.04 -18.66 -10.86
CA THR A 147 -2.61 -18.86 -11.11
C THR A 147 -2.38 -19.33 -12.54
N GLY A 148 -1.44 -18.72 -13.23
CA GLY A 148 -1.06 -19.05 -14.60
C GLY A 148 -0.71 -17.81 -15.42
N SER A 149 -0.16 -18.04 -16.59
CA SER A 149 0.09 -17.01 -17.60
C SER A 149 -0.84 -17.22 -18.79
N LEU A 150 -1.43 -16.14 -19.28
CA LEU A 150 -2.06 -16.12 -20.60
C LEU A 150 -1.00 -15.63 -21.59
N GLU A 151 -0.58 -16.52 -22.47
CA GLU A 151 0.32 -16.18 -23.57
C GLU A 151 -0.51 -15.68 -24.74
N TRP A 152 -0.31 -14.41 -25.10
CA TRP A 152 -0.87 -13.86 -26.33
C TRP A 152 0.23 -13.79 -27.39
N PRO A 153 0.23 -14.69 -28.39
CA PRO A 153 1.19 -14.60 -29.49
C PRO A 153 0.88 -13.35 -30.34
N MET A 154 1.81 -12.41 -30.38
CA MET A 154 1.72 -11.18 -31.16
C MET A 154 3.05 -10.92 -31.88
N PHE A 155 2.97 -10.51 -33.15
CA PHE A 155 4.11 -10.05 -33.96
C PHE A 155 5.33 -10.99 -34.02
N GLY A 156 5.13 -12.31 -33.89
CA GLY A 156 6.21 -13.30 -33.93
C GLY A 156 6.88 -13.60 -32.58
N GLY A 157 6.47 -12.89 -31.52
CA GLY A 157 6.77 -13.19 -30.11
C GLY A 157 5.50 -13.43 -29.29
N GLY A 158 5.62 -13.34 -27.96
CA GLY A 158 4.51 -13.62 -27.04
C GLY A 158 4.49 -12.64 -25.87
N VAL A 159 3.33 -12.01 -25.64
CA VAL A 159 3.10 -11.19 -24.45
C VAL A 159 2.53 -12.09 -23.35
N TYR A 160 3.15 -12.06 -22.18
CA TYR A 160 2.81 -12.85 -21.02
C TYR A 160 1.98 -12.02 -20.05
N PHE A 161 0.70 -12.35 -19.94
CA PHE A 161 -0.17 -11.76 -18.94
C PHE A 161 -0.29 -12.71 -17.75
N GLU A 162 0.40 -12.41 -16.66
CA GLU A 162 0.26 -13.19 -15.43
C GLU A 162 -1.11 -12.92 -14.79
N MET A 163 -1.86 -13.99 -14.49
CA MET A 163 -3.20 -13.85 -13.90
C MET A 163 -3.16 -13.21 -12.52
N LEU A 164 -2.05 -13.37 -11.78
CA LEU A 164 -1.82 -12.69 -10.52
C LEU A 164 -1.74 -11.18 -10.71
N ASP A 165 -0.98 -10.70 -11.70
CA ASP A 165 -0.85 -9.28 -12.01
C ASP A 165 -2.18 -8.65 -12.43
N ILE A 166 -2.95 -9.34 -13.27
CA ILE A 166 -4.30 -8.90 -13.65
C ILE A 166 -5.18 -8.78 -12.39
N SER A 167 -5.19 -9.81 -11.54
CA SER A 167 -6.03 -9.81 -10.33
C SER A 167 -5.59 -8.72 -9.34
N ALA A 168 -4.29 -8.51 -9.18
CA ALA A 168 -3.72 -7.48 -8.31
C ALA A 168 -4.06 -6.08 -8.83
N ALA A 169 -3.94 -5.84 -10.14
CA ALA A 169 -4.33 -4.58 -10.77
C ALA A 169 -5.84 -4.31 -10.62
N ILE A 170 -6.71 -5.31 -10.83
CA ILE A 170 -8.15 -5.17 -10.65
C ILE A 170 -8.48 -4.82 -9.19
N VAL A 171 -7.94 -5.56 -8.23
CA VAL A 171 -8.16 -5.27 -6.79
C VAL A 171 -7.64 -3.89 -6.44
N ALA A 172 -6.47 -3.49 -6.94
CA ALA A 172 -5.89 -2.19 -6.67
C ALA A 172 -6.74 -1.05 -7.24
N VAL A 173 -7.20 -1.15 -8.50
CA VAL A 173 -8.12 -0.16 -9.10
C VAL A 173 -9.42 -0.08 -8.30
N LEU A 174 -10.00 -1.22 -7.92
CA LEU A 174 -11.21 -1.25 -7.09
C LEU A 174 -11.00 -0.55 -5.75
N LEU A 175 -9.87 -0.78 -5.08
CA LEU A 175 -9.53 -0.11 -3.82
C LEU A 175 -9.28 1.38 -4.01
N ILE A 176 -8.57 1.79 -5.07
CA ILE A 176 -8.34 3.20 -5.40
C ILE A 176 -9.68 3.91 -5.62
N VAL A 177 -10.60 3.32 -6.39
CA VAL A 177 -11.94 3.86 -6.65
C VAL A 177 -12.76 3.89 -5.37
N ALA A 178 -12.75 2.82 -4.57
CA ALA A 178 -13.48 2.73 -3.31
C ALA A 178 -13.00 3.79 -2.30
N LEU A 179 -11.69 3.95 -2.14
CA LEU A 179 -11.09 4.99 -1.30
C LEU A 179 -11.42 6.37 -1.87
N GLY A 180 -11.25 6.59 -3.17
CA GLY A 180 -11.61 7.85 -3.82
C GLY A 180 -13.08 8.25 -3.59
N LEU A 181 -14.01 7.30 -3.70
CA LEU A 181 -15.43 7.50 -3.38
C LEU A 181 -15.66 7.72 -1.89
N PHE A 182 -14.99 6.97 -1.02
CA PHE A 182 -15.06 7.15 0.42
C PHE A 182 -14.66 8.58 0.81
N PHE A 183 -13.53 9.08 0.33
CA PHE A 183 -13.04 10.43 0.65
C PHE A 183 -13.87 11.54 0.00
N SER A 184 -14.37 11.34 -1.22
CA SER A 184 -15.15 12.35 -1.94
C SER A 184 -16.60 12.46 -1.48
N ARG A 185 -17.26 11.32 -1.18
CA ARG A 185 -18.71 11.27 -0.94
C ARG A 185 -19.11 11.13 0.53
N THR A 186 -18.27 10.55 1.41
CA THR A 186 -18.67 10.29 2.79
C THR A 186 -18.50 11.49 3.72
N LYS A 187 -19.25 11.52 4.82
CA LYS A 187 -19.14 12.54 5.87
C LYS A 187 -17.74 12.53 6.51
N ILE A 188 -17.20 11.34 6.76
CA ILE A 188 -15.87 11.14 7.32
C ILE A 188 -14.82 11.74 6.39
N GLY A 189 -14.86 11.40 5.09
CA GLY A 189 -13.94 11.92 4.09
C GLY A 189 -13.96 13.45 3.93
N ARG A 190 -15.14 14.08 4.09
CA ARG A 190 -15.26 15.54 4.13
C ARG A 190 -14.68 16.15 5.40
N GLY A 191 -14.94 15.55 6.56
CA GLY A 191 -14.37 16.00 7.84
C GLY A 191 -12.84 15.92 7.85
N LEU A 192 -12.30 14.89 7.21
CA LEU A 192 -10.86 14.68 7.04
C LEU A 192 -10.18 15.81 6.24
N ARG A 193 -10.83 16.27 5.15
CA ARG A 193 -10.37 17.44 4.38
C ARG A 193 -10.49 18.74 5.18
N ALA A 194 -11.56 18.91 5.95
CA ALA A 194 -11.72 20.09 6.80
C ALA A 194 -10.61 20.18 7.88
N VAL A 195 -10.23 19.04 8.48
CA VAL A 195 -9.10 18.97 9.42
C VAL A 195 -7.77 19.22 8.73
N ALA A 196 -7.59 18.72 7.51
CA ALA A 196 -6.39 18.95 6.71
C ALA A 196 -6.17 20.44 6.38
N ASP A 197 -7.25 21.19 6.15
CA ASP A 197 -7.19 22.61 5.82
C ASP A 197 -6.90 23.47 7.08
N ASP A 198 -7.67 23.27 8.15
CA ASP A 198 -7.44 23.95 9.44
C ASP A 198 -7.99 23.11 10.61
N PRO A 199 -7.10 22.47 11.41
CA PRO A 199 -7.50 21.67 12.56
C PRO A 199 -8.25 22.48 13.64
N GLN A 200 -7.91 23.75 13.84
CA GLN A 200 -8.54 24.61 14.84
C GLN A 200 -9.95 25.03 14.39
N ALA A 201 -10.12 25.37 13.11
CA ALA A 201 -11.44 25.64 12.55
C ALA A 201 -12.31 24.38 12.56
N ALA A 202 -11.76 23.20 12.25
CA ALA A 202 -12.51 21.94 12.29
C ALA A 202 -13.04 21.61 13.71
N LEU A 203 -12.24 21.87 14.75
CA LEU A 203 -12.68 21.74 16.14
C LEU A 203 -13.85 22.67 16.48
N SER A 204 -13.85 23.90 15.95
CA SER A 204 -14.92 24.88 16.20
C SER A 204 -16.29 24.46 15.65
N VAL A 205 -16.31 23.59 14.63
CA VAL A 205 -17.54 23.03 14.03
C VAL A 205 -17.88 21.65 14.64
N GLY A 206 -17.16 21.23 15.69
CA GLY A 206 -17.45 20.01 16.46
C GLY A 206 -16.90 18.71 15.84
N ILE A 207 -15.96 18.80 14.89
CA ILE A 207 -15.31 17.63 14.30
C ILE A 207 -14.29 17.08 15.30
N SER A 208 -14.47 15.84 15.76
CA SER A 208 -13.53 15.24 16.70
C SER A 208 -12.24 14.83 15.99
N LEU A 209 -11.12 15.45 16.38
CA LEU A 209 -9.80 15.11 15.84
C LEU A 209 -9.47 13.63 16.12
N ASN A 210 -9.61 13.17 17.37
CA ASN A 210 -9.23 11.81 17.76
C ASN A 210 -9.84 10.71 16.87
N GLN A 211 -11.12 10.82 16.49
CA GLN A 211 -11.75 9.83 15.60
C GLN A 211 -11.16 9.87 14.19
N ILE A 212 -10.88 11.06 13.68
CA ILE A 212 -10.26 11.21 12.36
C ILE A 212 -8.86 10.62 12.36
N TRP A 213 -8.06 10.90 13.39
CA TRP A 213 -6.70 10.35 13.51
C TRP A 213 -6.70 8.81 13.55
N VAL A 214 -7.62 8.17 14.28
CA VAL A 214 -7.72 6.69 14.29
C VAL A 214 -8.06 6.14 12.90
N ILE A 215 -9.01 6.76 12.21
CA ILE A 215 -9.43 6.30 10.86
C ILE A 215 -8.30 6.45 9.86
N VAL A 216 -7.57 7.57 9.92
CA VAL A 216 -6.45 7.87 9.02
C VAL A 216 -5.34 6.83 9.14
N TRP A 217 -5.03 6.41 10.37
CA TRP A 217 -3.95 5.45 10.64
C TRP A 217 -4.37 4.00 10.44
N PHE A 218 -5.67 3.73 10.30
CA PHE A 218 -6.18 2.42 9.94
C PHE A 218 -6.16 2.16 8.41
N VAL A 219 -6.19 3.22 7.59
CA VAL A 219 -6.16 3.16 6.12
C VAL A 219 -4.75 2.86 5.60
#